data_AF-A4BVE8-F1
#
_entry.id   AF-A4BVE8-F1
#
_cell.length_a   1.000
_cell.length_b   1.000
_cell.length_c   1.000
_cell.angle_alpha   90.00
_cell.angle_beta   90.00
_cell.angle_gamma   90.00
#
_symmetry.space_group_name_H-M   'P 1'
#
loop_
_entity.id
_entity.type
_entity.pdbx_description
1 polymer ?
#
loop_
_entity_poly.entity_id
_entity_poly.type
_entity_poly.pdbx_seq_one_letter_code
_entity_poly.pdbx_strand_id
1 'polypeptide(L)'
;MTRIELAPAVADDFDRILDHLFEYEVADAPARIEEILQAISVLKYNPLLGWPARDETRKLVIGRQSRGYVALYRYVPRLKPSLCWR
;
A
#
# COMPACT_ATOMS: atom_id res chain seq x y z
N MET A 1 -0.32 -11.05 14.05
CA MET A 1 -0.89 -10.32 12.89
C MET A 1 -0.74 -8.84 13.14
N THR A 2 -0.40 -8.08 12.10
CA THR A 2 -0.26 -6.63 12.16
C THR A 2 -1.60 -5.96 11.88
N ARG A 3 -1.93 -4.89 12.59
CA ARG A 3 -3.08 -4.05 12.26
C ARG A 3 -2.70 -3.15 11.09
N ILE A 4 -3.58 -3.07 10.08
CA ILE A 4 -3.42 -2.13 8.97
C ILE A 4 -4.27 -0.90 9.28
N GLU A 5 -3.65 0.27 9.18
CA GLU A 5 -4.30 1.57 9.30
C GLU A 5 -3.95 2.36 8.04
N LEU A 6 -4.97 2.87 7.36
CA LEU A 6 -4.79 3.73 6.19
C LEU A 6 -4.70 5.17 6.67
N ALA A 7 -3.71 5.91 6.18
CA ALA A 7 -3.62 7.34 6.44
C ALA A 7 -4.79 8.07 5.77
N PRO A 8 -5.28 9.20 6.30
CA PRO A 8 -6.37 9.95 5.67
C PRO A 8 -6.10 10.31 4.21
N ALA A 9 -4.84 10.67 3.89
CA ALA A 9 -4.40 10.98 2.52
C ALA A 9 -4.58 9.82 1.52
N VAL A 10 -4.75 8.58 1.98
CA VAL A 10 -5.01 7.43 1.10
C VAL A 10 -6.40 7.54 0.45
N ALA A 11 -7.36 8.19 1.10
CA ALA A 11 -8.66 8.46 0.48
C ALA A 11 -8.50 9.36 -0.75
N ASP A 12 -7.74 10.46 -0.61
CA ASP A 12 -7.43 11.37 -1.71
C ASP A 12 -6.69 10.66 -2.86
N ASP A 13 -5.81 9.70 -2.53
CA ASP A 13 -5.13 8.86 -3.53
C ASP A 13 -6.12 7.96 -4.29
N PHE A 14 -7.10 7.38 -3.61
CA PHE A 14 -8.13 6.56 -4.25
C PHE A 14 -9.05 7.39 -5.14
N ASP A 15 -9.46 8.57 -4.70
CA ASP A 15 -10.28 9.49 -5.50
C ASP A 15 -9.54 9.87 -6.78
N ARG A 16 -8.26 10.26 -6.68
CA ARG A 16 -7.43 10.57 -7.86
C ARG A 16 -7.28 9.38 -8.81
N ILE A 17 -7.17 8.15 -8.28
CA ILE A 17 -7.11 6.95 -9.11
C ILE A 17 -8.45 6.75 -9.85
N LEU A 18 -9.57 6.87 -9.15
CA LEU A 18 -10.90 6.72 -9.73
C LEU A 18 -11.17 7.78 -10.80
N ASP A 19 -10.89 9.05 -10.51
CA ASP A 19 -11.03 10.16 -11.45
C ASP A 19 -10.26 9.89 -12.75
N HIS A 20 -9.01 9.45 -12.63
CA HIS A 20 -8.19 9.07 -13.78
C HIS A 20 -8.80 7.88 -14.54
N LEU A 21 -9.23 6.82 -13.86
CA LEU A 21 -9.81 5.66 -14.52
C LEU A 21 -11.12 6.00 -15.26
N PHE A 22 -11.93 6.91 -14.70
CA PHE A 22 -13.14 7.40 -15.35
C PHE A 22 -12.85 8.31 -16.54
N GLU A 23 -11.87 9.22 -16.42
CA GLU A 23 -11.46 10.10 -17.53
C GLU A 23 -11.03 9.30 -18.77
N TYR A 24 -10.38 8.15 -18.57
CA TYR A 24 -9.90 7.29 -19.65
C TYR A 24 -10.84 6.11 -19.96
N GLU A 25 -12.08 6.13 -19.48
CA GLU A 25 -13.11 5.11 -19.70
C GLU A 25 -12.62 3.67 -19.42
N VAL A 26 -11.75 3.51 -18.43
CA VAL A 26 -11.21 2.21 -18.06
C VAL A 26 -12.34 1.37 -17.47
N ALA A 27 -12.61 0.22 -18.11
CA ALA A 27 -13.59 -0.72 -17.62
C ALA A 27 -13.26 -1.16 -16.18
N ASP A 28 -14.30 -1.20 -15.35
CA ASP A 28 -14.28 -1.74 -14.00
C ASP A 28 -13.32 -1.00 -13.03
N ALA A 29 -13.42 0.35 -13.03
CA ALA A 29 -12.69 1.21 -12.10
C ALA A 29 -12.87 0.82 -10.61
N PRO A 30 -14.06 0.43 -10.12
CA PRO A 30 -14.23 -0.02 -8.74
C PRO A 30 -13.42 -1.28 -8.42
N ALA A 31 -13.38 -2.27 -9.32
CA ALA A 31 -12.56 -3.47 -9.13
C ALA A 31 -11.08 -3.15 -8.99
N ARG A 32 -10.60 -2.03 -9.56
CA ARG A 32 -9.20 -1.61 -9.38
C ARG A 32 -8.89 -1.27 -7.94
N ILE A 33 -9.80 -0.58 -7.25
CA ILE A 33 -9.61 -0.24 -5.83
C ILE A 33 -9.61 -1.52 -4.98
N GLU A 34 -10.49 -2.47 -5.29
CA GLU A 34 -10.52 -3.77 -4.61
C GLU A 34 -9.21 -4.54 -4.77
N GLU A 35 -8.62 -4.59 -5.97
CA GLU A 35 -7.32 -5.21 -6.22
C GLU A 35 -6.21 -4.58 -5.35
N ILE A 36 -6.20 -3.24 -5.23
CA ILE A 36 -5.22 -2.52 -4.40
C ILE A 36 -5.41 -2.87 -2.91
N LEU A 37 -6.65 -2.89 -2.42
CA LEU A 37 -6.96 -3.24 -1.03
C LEU A 37 -6.59 -4.69 -0.71
N GLN A 38 -6.85 -5.62 -1.64
CA GLN A 38 -6.44 -7.01 -1.51
C GLN A 38 -4.91 -7.15 -1.42
N ALA A 39 -4.16 -6.43 -2.26
CA ALA A 39 -2.70 -6.45 -2.19
C ALA A 39 -2.18 -5.89 -0.86
N ILE A 40 -2.76 -4.81 -0.35
CA ILE A 40 -2.42 -4.24 0.97
C ILE A 40 -2.72 -5.25 2.10
N SER A 41 -3.79 -6.03 2.00
CA SER A 41 -4.19 -6.99 3.04
C SER A 41 -3.11 -8.03 3.38
N VAL A 42 -2.22 -8.36 2.42
CA VAL A 42 -1.07 -9.28 2.62
C VAL A 42 -0.13 -8.78 3.73
N LEU A 43 -0.03 -7.47 3.93
CA LEU A 43 0.81 -6.86 4.95
C LEU A 43 0.37 -7.21 6.39
N LYS A 44 -0.86 -7.69 6.58
CA LYS A 44 -1.36 -8.20 7.87
C LYS A 44 -0.51 -9.35 8.41
N TYR A 45 0.04 -10.16 7.51
CA TYR A 45 0.85 -11.32 7.83
C TYR A 45 2.32 -11.14 7.46
N ASN A 46 2.60 -10.36 6.41
CA ASN A 46 3.95 -10.16 5.89
C ASN A 46 4.34 -8.66 5.90
N PRO A 47 4.41 -8.00 7.08
CA PRO A 47 4.62 -6.56 7.14
C PRO A 47 5.99 -6.11 6.62
N LEU A 48 6.97 -7.02 6.50
CA LEU A 48 8.31 -6.74 5.99
C LEU A 48 8.45 -7.00 4.48
N LEU A 49 7.39 -7.42 3.78
CA LEU A 49 7.41 -7.75 2.36
C LEU A 49 7.85 -6.57 1.47
N GLY A 50 7.51 -5.35 1.86
CA GLY A 50 7.83 -4.15 1.09
C GLY A 50 9.32 -3.81 1.13
N TRP A 51 9.77 -3.22 0.02
CA TRP A 51 11.15 -2.78 -0.17
C TRP A 51 11.47 -1.56 0.71
N PRO A 52 12.59 -1.53 1.46
CA PRO A 52 12.98 -0.38 2.26
C PRO A 52 13.14 0.89 1.42
N ALA A 53 12.49 1.98 1.84
CA ALA A 53 12.59 3.29 1.22
C ALA A 53 13.19 4.31 2.21
N ARG A 54 13.09 5.60 1.89
CA ARG A 54 13.54 6.68 2.79
C ARG A 54 12.58 6.82 3.98
N ASP A 55 13.02 7.49 5.03
CA ASP A 55 12.16 7.95 6.15
C ASP A 55 11.40 6.83 6.90
N GLU A 56 12.06 5.68 7.06
CA GLU A 56 11.50 4.48 7.70
C GLU A 56 10.25 3.92 7.00
N THR A 57 10.05 4.27 5.74
CA THR A 57 8.94 3.76 4.92
C THR A 57 9.37 2.55 4.09
N ARG A 58 8.37 1.85 3.58
CA ARG A 58 8.49 0.68 2.70
C ARG A 58 7.56 0.86 1.51
N LYS A 59 7.96 0.30 0.38
CA LYS A 59 7.19 0.28 -0.86
C LYS A 59 6.66 -1.12 -1.12
N LEU A 60 5.34 -1.24 -1.24
CA LEU A 60 4.70 -2.41 -1.82
C LEU A 60 4.35 -2.08 -3.28
N VAL A 61 4.95 -2.80 -4.22
CA VAL A 61 4.60 -2.70 -5.64
C VAL A 61 3.38 -3.60 -5.90
N ILE A 62 2.35 -3.03 -6.51
CA ILE A 62 1.06 -3.67 -6.77
C ILE A 62 0.81 -3.63 -8.27
N GLY A 63 0.42 -4.77 -8.85
CA GLY A 63 0.16 -4.85 -10.28
C GLY A 63 1.42 -4.65 -11.15
N ARG A 64 1.21 -4.39 -12.44
CA ARG A 64 2.27 -4.28 -13.46
C ARG A 64 1.83 -3.32 -14.57
N GLN A 65 2.80 -2.73 -15.27
CA GLN A 65 2.56 -1.85 -16.44
C GLN A 65 1.61 -0.68 -16.10
N SER A 66 0.64 -0.38 -16.97
CA SER A 66 -0.36 0.67 -16.77
C SER A 66 -1.30 0.43 -15.58
N ARG A 67 -1.26 -0.77 -14.98
CA ARG A 67 -1.99 -1.15 -13.77
C ARG A 67 -1.09 -1.20 -12.53
N GLY A 68 0.09 -0.59 -12.61
CA GLY A 68 1.09 -0.58 -11.56
C GLY A 68 0.86 0.55 -10.56
N TYR A 69 0.73 0.21 -9.27
CA TYR A 69 0.66 1.16 -8.16
C TYR A 69 1.75 0.87 -7.13
N VAL A 70 2.07 1.87 -6.32
CA VAL A 70 3.00 1.72 -5.20
C VAL A 70 2.31 2.20 -3.94
N ALA A 71 2.09 1.30 -2.98
CA ALA A 71 1.67 1.67 -1.64
C ALA A 71 2.90 1.97 -0.79
N LEU A 72 3.01 3.22 -0.32
CA LEU A 72 3.98 3.61 0.70
C LEU A 72 3.39 3.33 2.08
N TYR A 73 4.15 2.63 2.92
CA TYR A 73 3.69 2.29 4.26
C TYR A 73 4.84 2.28 5.27
N ARG A 74 4.50 2.34 6.56
CA ARG A 74 5.44 2.16 7.66
C ARG A 74 5.02 0.95 8.47
N TYR A 75 5.97 0.11 8.83
CA TYR A 75 5.74 -0.97 9.79
C TYR A 75 6.23 -0.54 11.17
N VAL A 76 5.32 -0.47 12.13
CA VAL A 76 5.64 -0.17 13.54
C VAL A 76 5.55 -1.47 14.33
N PRO A 77 6.68 -2.08 14.74
CA PRO A 77 6.65 -3.30 15.53
C PRO A 77 6.09 -3.02 16.93
N ARG A 78 5.23 -3.92 17.44
CA ARG A 78 4.60 -3.80 18.78
C ARG A 78 5.62 -3.73 19.92
N LEU A 79 6.78 -4.32 19.72
CA LEU A 79 7.93 -4.23 20.60
C LEU A 79 9.09 -3.69 19.74
N LYS A 80 9.60 -2.50 20.05
CA LYS A 80 10.94 -2.13 19.57
C LYS A 80 11.90 -3.09 20.28
N PRO A 81 12.69 -3.92 19.57
CA PRO A 81 13.81 -4.58 20.22
C PRO A 81 14.78 -3.46 20.61
N SER A 82 14.72 -3.03 21.87
CA SER A 82 15.85 -2.38 22.51
C SER A 82 16.97 -3.41 22.47
N LEU A 83 18.04 -3.11 21.73
CA LEU A 83 19.17 -4.01 21.47
C LEU A 83 18.80 -5.26 20.66
N CYS A 84 19.15 -5.28 19.38
CA CYS A 84 20.12 -6.25 18.85
C CYS A 84 20.35 -5.95 17.36
N TRP A 85 21.40 -5.17 17.07
CA TRP A 85 22.21 -5.28 15.87
C TRP A 85 23.58 -4.68 16.22
N ARG A 86 24.53 -5.56 16.56
CA ARG A 86 25.94 -5.43 16.18
C ARG A 86 26.20 -6.50 15.14
#